data_AF-A0A3D5WH65-F1
#
_entry.id   AF-A0A3D5WH65-F1
#
_cell.length_a   1.000
_cell.length_b   1.000
_cell.length_c   1.000
_cell.angle_alpha   90.00
_cell.angle_beta   90.00
_cell.angle_gamma   90.00
#
_symmetry.space_group_name_H-M   'P 1'
#
loop_
_entity.id
_entity.type
_entity.pdbx_description
1 polymer ?
#
loop_
_entity_poly.entity_id
_entity_poly.type
_entity_poly.pdbx_seq_one_letter_code
_entity_poly.pdbx_strand_id
1 'polypeptide(L)' 'FPVCVCGNRSKGHMVGRKPILPSEEEMERNPRAKSAKLRVFEHI' A
#
# COMPACT_ATOMS: atom_id res chain seq x y z
N PHE A 1 19.88 10.02 -1.80
CA PHE A 1 19.91 11.39 -1.28
C PHE A 1 19.26 12.28 -2.33
N PRO A 2 18.06 12.81 -2.07
CA PRO A 2 17.74 13.74 -0.97
C PRO A 2 17.05 13.09 0.24
N VAL A 3 17.13 13.76 1.40
CA VAL A 3 16.34 13.47 2.61
C VAL A 3 15.57 14.74 2.98
N CYS A 4 14.29 14.62 3.38
CA CYS A 4 13.52 15.82 3.80
C CYS A 4 14.17 16.42 5.05
N VAL A 5 14.53 17.70 4.95
CA VAL A 5 14.98 18.57 6.07
C VAL A 5 13.81 19.32 6.73
N CYS A 6 12.60 19.06 6.25
CA CYS A 6 11.38 19.79 6.54
C CYS A 6 10.74 19.48 7.89
N GLY A 7 11.29 18.54 8.67
CA GLY A 7 10.83 18.22 10.04
C GLY A 7 9.41 17.64 10.13
N ASN A 8 8.75 17.38 9.00
CA ASN A 8 7.38 16.86 8.95
C ASN A 8 7.31 15.47 9.60
N ARG A 9 6.44 15.35 10.61
CA ARG A 9 6.14 14.07 11.26
C ARG A 9 5.06 13.35 10.46
N SER A 10 5.16 12.02 10.41
CA SER A 10 4.13 11.18 9.79
C SER A 10 2.78 11.46 10.45
N LYS A 11 1.77 11.82 9.67
CA LYS A 11 0.40 12.12 10.15
C LYS A 11 -0.43 10.88 10.43
N GLY A 12 0.23 9.75 10.64
CA GLY A 12 -0.42 8.46 10.65
C GLY A 12 0.57 7.33 10.52
N HIS A 13 0.03 6.12 10.43
CA HIS A 13 0.82 4.90 10.38
C HIS A 13 0.39 4.00 9.22
N MET A 14 1.35 3.27 8.68
CA MET A 14 1.10 2.30 7.63
C MET A 14 0.64 0.99 8.29
N VAL A 15 -0.56 0.52 7.93
CA VAL A 15 -1.16 -0.67 8.55
C VAL A 15 -0.35 -1.94 8.25
N GLY A 16 0.31 -2.01 7.09
CA GLY A 16 1.14 -3.15 6.69
C GLY A 16 2.38 -2.73 5.90
N ARG A 17 3.51 -3.43 6.13
CA ARG A 17 4.77 -3.17 5.40
C ARG A 17 4.75 -3.67 3.95
N LYS A 18 4.01 -4.76 3.69
CA LYS A 18 3.82 -5.35 2.36
C LYS A 18 2.44 -4.97 1.82
N PRO A 19 2.29 -4.74 0.51
CA PRO A 19 0.98 -4.54 -0.10
C PRO A 19 0.14 -5.83 0.01
N ILE A 20 -1.17 -5.66 0.14
CA ILE A 20 -2.13 -6.75 0.04
C ILE A 20 -2.29 -7.07 -1.46
N LEU A 21 -2.12 -8.34 -1.80
CA LEU A 21 -2.24 -8.85 -3.16
C LEU A 21 -3.64 -9.46 -3.37
N PRO A 22 -4.14 -9.50 -4.62
CA PRO A 22 -5.37 -10.21 -4.94
C PRO A 22 -5.22 -11.71 -4.69
N SER A 23 -6.32 -12.39 -4.37
CA SER A 23 -6.34 -13.84 -4.24
C SER A 23 -6.26 -14.53 -5.60
N GLU A 24 -5.93 -15.82 -5.61
CA GLU A 24 -5.87 -16.61 -6.85
C GLU A 24 -7.21 -16.66 -7.57
N GLU A 25 -8.31 -16.89 -6.85
CA GLU A 25 -9.67 -16.87 -7.40
C GLU A 25 -10.01 -15.52 -8.07
N GLU A 26 -9.57 -14.41 -7.47
CA GLU A 26 -9.82 -13.07 -8.02
C GLU A 26 -8.99 -12.82 -9.29
N MET A 27 -7.77 -13.35 -9.35
CA MET A 27 -6.93 -13.29 -10.55
C MET A 27 -7.46 -14.14 -11.71
N GLU A 28 -8.18 -15.23 -11.43
CA GLU A 28 -8.86 -16.05 -12.43
C GLU A 28 -10.12 -15.39 -12.96
N ARG A 29 -10.97 -14.87 -12.07
CA ARG A 29 -12.24 -14.20 -12.45
C ARG A 29 -12.02 -12.81 -13.04
N ASN A 30 -10.97 -12.12 -12.59
CA ASN A 30 -10.59 -10.80 -13.07
C ASN A 30 -9.07 -10.75 -13.37
N PRO A 31 -8.66 -11.13 -14.59
CA PRO A 31 -7.25 -11.09 -14.99
C PRO A 31 -6.60 -9.71 -14.86
N ARG A 32 -7.38 -8.62 -14.87
CA ARG A 32 -6.87 -7.25 -14.67
C ARG A 32 -6.45 -6.98 -13.23
N ALA A 33 -6.92 -7.77 -12.26
CA ALA A 33 -6.56 -7.62 -10.86
C ALA A 33 -5.11 -8.06 -10.57
N LYS A 34 -4.48 -8.86 -11.43
CA LYS A 34 -3.11 -9.41 -11.25
C LYS A 34 -2.04 -8.36 -10.91
N SER A 35 -2.21 -7.12 -11.35
CA SER A 35 -1.27 -6.03 -11.09
C SER A 35 -1.63 -5.14 -9.89
N ALA A 36 -2.80 -5.35 -9.28
CA ALA A 36 -3.27 -4.54 -8.16
C ALA A 36 -2.44 -4.79 -6.89
N LYS A 37 -2.10 -3.70 -6.19
CA LYS A 37 -1.33 -3.73 -4.94
C LYS A 37 -1.97 -2.76 -3.96
N LEU A 38 -2.77 -3.28 -3.03
CA LEU A 38 -3.46 -2.46 -2.06
C LEU A 38 -2.50 -2.07 -0.92
N ARG A 39 -2.49 -0.77 -0.57
CA ARG A 39 -1.74 -0.23 0.56
C ARG A 39 -2.67 0.65 1.39
N VAL A 40 -2.60 0.51 2.70
CA VAL A 40 -3.49 1.22 3.64
C VAL A 40 -2.64 2.06 4.59
N PHE A 41 -3.07 3.31 4.76
CA PHE A 41 -2.50 4.26 5.69
C PHE A 41 -3.62 4.76 6.59
N GLU A 42 -3.43 4.68 7.90
CA GLU A 42 -4.37 5.16 8.89
C GLU A 42 -3.89 6.51 9.43
N HIS A 43 -4.77 7.50 9.42
CA HIS A 43 -4.51 8.82 10.00
C HIS A 43 -4.78 8.77 11.51
N ILE A 44 -3.87 9.35 12.30
CA ILE A 44 -4.00 9.46 13.76
C ILE A 44 -4.50 10.86 14.11
#